data_AF-A0A2T5E9F7-F1
#
_entry.id   AF-A0A2T5E9F7-F1
#
_cell.length_a   1.000
_cell.length_b   1.000
_cell.length_c   1.000
_cell.angle_alpha   90.00
_cell.angle_beta   90.00
_cell.angle_gamma   90.00
#
_symmetry.space_group_name_H-M   'P 1'
#
loop_
_entity.id
_entity.type
_entity.pdbx_description
1 polymer ?
#
loop_
_entity_poly.entity_id
_entity_poly.type
_entity_poly.pdbx_seq_one_letter_code
_entity_poly.pdbx_strand_id
1 'polypeptide(L)'
;MAFTTVIYRHANYSKRAKFAKTLAHSLRVKTSKFKPNEWIEELQDRNVIFNEKHPDGLRLNSISLTKRMAYIDSVLSSEFDSTNATKEDKANFKRYEYKLKQKIAKSTASGDLYVAKALKHIAVKKSKNYREIIDNIEGVKRKNQLLRMLDKYMDFASKVEGTTDQRQARVHEAFFKFPHKHGVKADPKQMADCIRSFYAEIAPNHKPKLVVVHDDERTKNSCTGTHPHIFLSTKDSVTGERNLSTTLRNAANAYLAANPTNVQLWNAEKQEHENHRVTNIDATVSGYAASKLTGIVIQDMFMAHVRKHFPALSIAFTDKRTRKIKAFHEQFEDAKKPKADREYNLNALLSNKNNALRMKMKKEVEQHRDKLIDETKAHQAKLAEESKLHQASITQITNELAALDKRLNRRKSMINSTDATLKDKYKQATEIYEQVKQSEARVANLKAQEETLLNSIKQKLADHVERFMAAYIAMFENILNNRSAFINANQVLTIFRSTTEDARNALFDQVDRNQAQLQSMPNIKPEGKAIHTDIHNKFKEMVRPKPEGIRSPSPPRP
;
A
#
# COMPACT_ATOMS: atom_id res chain seq x y z
N MET A 1 31.60 -27.98 -19.53
CA MET A 1 31.71 -29.32 -18.89
C MET A 1 31.27 -29.22 -17.45
N ALA A 2 30.36 -30.08 -16.99
CA ALA A 2 29.97 -30.11 -15.58
C ALA A 2 31.06 -30.82 -14.76
N PHE A 3 31.64 -30.13 -13.78
CA PHE A 3 32.64 -30.72 -12.89
C PHE A 3 31.97 -31.29 -11.62
N THR A 4 32.54 -32.37 -11.12
CA THR A 4 32.13 -33.05 -9.89
C THR A 4 33.02 -32.61 -8.74
N THR A 5 32.41 -32.26 -7.61
CA THR A 5 33.18 -31.89 -6.41
C THR A 5 33.18 -33.00 -5.39
N VAL A 6 34.23 -33.07 -4.57
CA VAL A 6 34.32 -34.01 -3.45
C VAL A 6 34.41 -33.22 -2.16
N ILE A 7 33.70 -33.69 -1.14
CA ILE A 7 33.88 -33.26 0.24
C ILE A 7 34.78 -34.29 0.88
N TYR A 8 35.93 -33.87 1.42
CA TYR A 8 36.76 -34.69 2.31
C TYR A 8 36.90 -33.99 3.65
N ARG A 9 36.76 -34.73 4.73
CA ARG A 9 36.98 -34.24 6.09
C ARG A 9 37.60 -35.33 6.95
N HIS A 10 38.34 -34.89 7.96
CA HIS A 10 38.84 -35.77 9.00
C HIS A 10 38.66 -35.19 10.39
N ALA A 11 38.64 -36.06 11.39
CA ALA A 11 38.54 -35.75 12.80
C ALA A 11 39.51 -36.61 13.59
N ASN A 12 40.16 -36.00 14.59
CA ASN A 12 41.09 -36.66 15.48
C ASN A 12 40.47 -36.78 16.88
N TYR A 13 40.32 -38.00 17.38
CA TYR A 13 39.67 -38.27 18.66
C TYR A 13 40.68 -38.55 19.77
N SER A 14 40.70 -37.69 20.78
CA SER A 14 41.45 -37.92 22.03
C SER A 14 40.58 -38.43 23.18
N LYS A 15 39.25 -38.23 23.10
CA LYS A 15 38.30 -38.63 24.16
C LYS A 15 37.53 -39.89 23.78
N ARG A 16 37.60 -40.92 24.63
CA ARG A 16 36.89 -42.21 24.48
C ARG A 16 35.40 -42.03 24.18
N ALA A 17 34.70 -41.21 24.96
CA ALA A 17 33.26 -40.99 24.81
C ALA A 17 32.85 -40.37 23.45
N LYS A 18 33.68 -39.47 22.90
CA LYS A 18 33.42 -38.87 21.58
C LYS A 18 33.62 -39.90 20.47
N PHE A 19 34.69 -40.69 20.58
CA PHE A 19 34.97 -41.73 19.61
C PHE A 19 33.92 -42.86 19.65
N ALA A 20 33.51 -43.29 20.86
CA ALA A 20 32.44 -44.26 21.04
C ALA A 20 31.15 -43.84 20.35
N LYS A 21 30.80 -42.54 20.41
CA LYS A 21 29.62 -42.00 19.73
C LYS A 21 29.72 -42.12 18.20
N THR A 22 30.84 -41.72 17.59
CA THR A 22 31.00 -41.81 16.12
C THR A 22 31.07 -43.25 15.63
N LEU A 23 31.71 -44.14 16.40
CA LEU A 23 31.80 -45.54 16.03
C LEU A 23 30.44 -46.24 16.16
N ALA A 24 29.68 -45.94 17.21
CA ALA A 24 28.30 -46.40 17.38
C ALA A 24 27.39 -45.89 16.25
N HIS A 25 27.53 -44.61 15.87
CA HIS A 25 26.84 -44.05 14.69
C HIS A 25 27.15 -44.87 13.45
N SER A 26 28.44 -45.08 13.18
CA SER A 26 28.91 -45.75 11.97
C SER A 26 28.45 -47.20 11.88
N LEU A 27 28.31 -47.88 13.01
CA LEU A 27 27.83 -49.27 13.09
C LEU A 27 26.32 -49.38 13.34
N ARG A 28 25.59 -48.26 13.31
CA ARG A 28 24.13 -48.18 13.54
C ARG A 28 23.70 -48.83 14.87
N VAL A 29 24.51 -48.64 15.91
CA VAL A 29 24.20 -49.07 17.28
C VAL A 29 23.50 -47.92 17.99
N LYS A 30 22.18 -47.98 18.14
CA LYS A 30 21.37 -46.93 18.78
C LYS A 30 21.89 -46.63 20.19
N THR A 31 22.17 -45.36 20.45
CA THR A 31 22.49 -44.79 21.77
C THR A 31 21.42 -43.75 22.08
N SER A 32 21.17 -43.45 23.35
CA SER A 32 20.18 -42.45 23.77
C SER A 32 20.44 -41.00 23.30
N LYS A 33 21.52 -40.75 22.52
CA LYS A 33 22.06 -39.42 22.18
C LYS A 33 22.08 -39.09 20.69
N PHE A 34 21.39 -39.86 19.83
CA PHE A 34 21.28 -39.54 18.40
C PHE A 34 20.17 -38.54 18.12
N LYS A 35 20.35 -37.69 17.09
CA LYS A 35 19.27 -36.81 16.65
C LYS A 35 18.23 -37.64 15.87
N PRO A 36 16.95 -37.24 15.89
CA PRO A 36 15.96 -37.84 15.00
C PRO A 36 16.39 -37.71 13.52
N ASN A 37 16.10 -38.73 12.71
CA ASN A 37 16.24 -38.74 11.25
C ASN A 37 17.68 -38.61 10.71
N GLU A 38 18.69 -39.13 11.41
CA GLU A 38 20.08 -39.14 10.92
C GLU A 38 20.31 -40.14 9.77
N TRP A 39 19.53 -41.22 9.69
CA TRP A 39 19.55 -42.21 8.59
C TRP A 39 18.15 -42.80 8.39
N ILE A 40 17.93 -43.47 7.25
CA ILE A 40 16.70 -44.21 6.94
C ILE A 40 16.88 -45.69 7.33
N GLU A 41 16.08 -46.19 8.27
CA GLU A 41 16.23 -47.55 8.80
C GLU A 41 16.07 -48.63 7.72
N GLU A 42 15.18 -48.41 6.76
CA GLU A 42 14.91 -49.32 5.65
C GLU A 42 16.05 -49.40 4.62
N LEU A 43 17.05 -48.53 4.71
CA LEU A 43 18.23 -48.55 3.84
C LEU A 43 19.49 -49.08 4.55
N GLN A 44 19.42 -49.43 5.83
CA GLN A 44 20.59 -49.86 6.61
C GLN A 44 21.25 -51.13 6.07
N ASP A 45 20.49 -51.98 5.39
CA ASP A 45 20.96 -53.18 4.71
C ASP A 45 21.96 -52.85 3.58
N ARG A 46 21.92 -51.61 3.08
CA ARG A 46 22.84 -51.13 2.05
C ARG A 46 24.23 -50.79 2.58
N ASN A 47 24.40 -50.65 3.89
CA ASN A 47 25.68 -50.33 4.51
C ASN A 47 26.63 -51.53 4.48
N VAL A 48 27.91 -51.27 4.21
CA VAL A 48 28.95 -52.30 4.09
C VAL A 48 30.14 -51.93 4.96
N ILE A 49 30.69 -52.91 5.68
CA ILE A 49 31.94 -52.77 6.44
C ILE A 49 33.09 -53.45 5.69
N PHE A 50 34.27 -52.87 5.76
CA PHE A 50 35.51 -53.44 5.24
C PHE A 50 36.57 -53.46 6.35
N ASN A 51 37.22 -54.59 6.53
CA ASN A 51 38.33 -54.76 7.46
C ASN A 51 39.27 -55.88 6.96
N GLU A 52 40.33 -56.19 7.70
CA GLU A 52 41.30 -57.22 7.28
C GLU A 52 40.67 -58.61 7.07
N LYS A 53 39.61 -58.95 7.81
CA LYS A 53 38.89 -60.23 7.67
C LYS A 53 37.87 -60.24 6.53
N HIS A 54 37.41 -59.07 6.12
CA HIS A 54 36.39 -58.87 5.10
C HIS A 54 36.86 -57.81 4.08
N PRO A 55 37.86 -58.13 3.25
CA PRO A 55 38.42 -57.18 2.28
C PRO A 55 37.43 -56.84 1.15
N ASP A 56 36.51 -57.76 0.82
CA ASP A 56 35.49 -57.59 -0.22
C ASP A 56 34.17 -56.99 0.31
N GLY A 57 34.12 -56.70 1.61
CA GLY A 57 32.98 -56.08 2.26
C GLY A 57 32.03 -57.09 2.90
N LEU A 58 31.47 -56.70 4.05
CA LEU A 58 30.44 -57.44 4.76
C LEU A 58 29.26 -56.52 5.04
N ARG A 59 28.04 -56.96 4.74
CA ARG A 59 26.81 -56.19 4.99
C ARG A 59 26.68 -55.91 6.49
N LEU A 60 26.42 -54.65 6.87
CA LEU A 60 26.34 -54.29 8.28
C LEU A 60 25.23 -55.05 9.02
N ASN A 61 24.10 -55.28 8.35
CA ASN A 61 22.95 -56.00 8.92
C ASN A 61 23.16 -57.51 9.05
N SER A 62 24.16 -58.10 8.38
CA SER A 62 24.51 -59.52 8.63
C SER A 62 25.28 -59.69 9.95
N ILE A 63 25.61 -58.59 10.64
CA ILE A 63 26.28 -58.58 11.93
C ILE A 63 25.25 -58.26 13.01
N SER A 64 25.07 -59.17 13.96
CA SER A 64 24.15 -58.96 15.08
C SER A 64 24.54 -57.73 15.89
N LEU A 65 23.55 -57.09 16.52
CA LEU A 65 23.76 -55.91 17.36
C LEU A 65 24.81 -56.18 18.46
N THR A 66 24.74 -57.34 19.11
CA THR A 66 25.70 -57.79 20.13
C THR A 66 27.12 -57.85 19.59
N LYS A 67 27.33 -58.39 18.38
CA LYS A 67 28.65 -58.44 17.75
C LYS A 67 29.17 -57.04 17.39
N ARG A 68 28.28 -56.13 16.95
CA ARG A 68 28.64 -54.73 16.68
C ARG A 68 29.05 -53.99 17.96
N MET A 69 28.31 -54.18 19.06
CA MET A 69 28.66 -53.63 20.37
C MET A 69 30.00 -54.17 20.88
N ALA A 70 30.19 -55.49 20.83
CA ALA A 70 31.46 -56.12 21.22
C ALA A 70 32.65 -55.61 20.39
N TYR A 71 32.44 -55.34 19.09
CA TYR A 71 33.45 -54.72 18.25
C TYR A 71 33.79 -53.30 18.71
N ILE A 72 32.78 -52.47 19.02
CA ILE A 72 32.99 -51.12 19.57
C ILE A 72 33.82 -51.20 20.84
N ASP A 73 33.45 -52.06 21.79
CA ASP A 73 34.16 -52.21 23.06
C ASP A 73 35.60 -52.69 22.85
N SER A 74 35.82 -53.63 21.93
CA SER A 74 37.16 -54.10 21.55
C SER A 74 38.04 -52.97 21.02
N VAL A 75 37.54 -52.18 20.06
CA VAL A 75 38.30 -51.04 19.50
C VAL A 75 38.55 -49.99 20.57
N LEU A 76 37.54 -49.64 21.38
CA LEU A 76 37.67 -48.66 22.45
C LEU A 76 38.71 -49.07 23.49
N SER A 77 38.69 -50.33 23.91
CA SER A 77 39.66 -50.86 24.88
C SER A 77 41.07 -50.87 24.27
N SER A 78 41.23 -51.25 23.00
CA SER A 78 42.54 -51.25 22.35
C SER A 78 43.16 -49.86 22.13
N GLU A 79 42.35 -48.80 22.01
CA GLU A 79 42.82 -47.44 21.70
C GLU A 79 42.79 -46.50 22.90
N PHE A 80 41.92 -46.75 23.87
CA PHE A 80 41.68 -45.92 25.03
C PHE A 80 41.78 -46.78 26.29
N ASP A 81 42.99 -47.25 26.59
CA ASP A 81 43.29 -47.95 27.84
C ASP A 81 42.87 -47.10 29.05
N SER A 82 42.23 -47.76 30.02
CA SER A 82 41.90 -47.21 31.32
C SER A 82 43.16 -47.15 32.16
N THR A 83 43.97 -46.11 31.96
CA THR A 83 45.18 -45.99 32.76
C THR A 83 44.88 -45.36 34.11
N ASN A 84 45.28 -46.03 35.19
CA ASN A 84 45.05 -45.63 36.58
C ASN A 84 45.86 -44.39 37.03
N ALA A 85 46.80 -43.88 36.21
CA ALA A 85 47.60 -42.73 36.62
C ALA A 85 46.75 -41.46 36.71
N THR A 86 46.78 -40.87 37.89
CA THR A 86 46.11 -39.62 38.21
C THR A 86 46.79 -38.44 37.49
N LYS A 87 46.14 -37.27 37.50
CA LYS A 87 46.78 -36.02 37.01
C LYS A 87 48.06 -35.70 37.78
N GLU A 88 48.09 -36.04 39.07
CA GLU A 88 49.22 -35.80 39.96
C GLU A 88 50.40 -36.71 39.59
N ASP A 89 50.17 -37.99 39.31
CA ASP A 89 51.21 -38.92 38.85
C ASP A 89 51.90 -38.40 37.57
N LYS A 90 51.10 -37.90 36.61
CA LYS A 90 51.62 -37.33 35.35
C LYS A 90 52.44 -36.05 35.57
N ALA A 91 51.98 -35.16 36.46
CA ALA A 91 52.70 -33.93 36.80
C ALA A 91 54.02 -34.24 37.51
N ASN A 92 54.01 -35.18 38.45
CA ASN A 92 55.19 -35.63 39.17
C ASN A 92 56.20 -36.33 38.23
N PHE A 93 55.74 -37.20 37.33
CA PHE A 93 56.61 -37.78 36.31
C PHE A 93 57.36 -36.71 35.51
N LYS A 94 56.66 -35.70 34.97
CA LYS A 94 57.29 -34.59 34.22
C LYS A 94 58.29 -33.81 35.06
N ARG A 95 57.97 -33.58 36.35
CA ARG A 95 58.88 -32.91 37.29
C ARG A 95 60.17 -33.71 37.50
N TYR A 96 60.08 -35.03 37.67
CA TYR A 96 61.26 -35.88 37.87
C TYR A 96 62.02 -36.15 36.56
N GLU A 97 61.32 -36.22 35.42
CA GLU A 97 61.94 -36.26 34.07
C GLU A 97 62.81 -35.01 33.84
N TYR A 98 62.27 -33.83 34.18
CA TYR A 98 63.02 -32.57 34.09
C TYR A 98 64.23 -32.54 35.04
N LYS A 99 64.07 -33.00 36.29
CA LYS A 99 65.19 -33.12 37.24
C LYS A 99 66.28 -34.05 36.74
N LEU A 100 65.91 -35.19 36.14
CA LEU A 100 66.84 -36.14 35.56
C LEU A 100 67.60 -35.51 34.38
N LYS A 101 66.90 -34.83 33.46
CA LYS A 101 67.53 -34.08 32.35
C LYS A 101 68.50 -33.00 32.84
N GLN A 102 68.10 -32.23 33.85
CA GLN A 102 68.99 -31.25 34.49
C GLN A 102 70.21 -31.90 35.13
N LYS A 103 70.06 -33.05 35.79
CA LYS A 103 71.17 -33.77 36.40
C LYS A 103 72.14 -34.30 35.34
N ILE A 104 71.63 -34.85 34.23
CA ILE A 104 72.43 -35.26 33.07
C ILE A 104 73.22 -34.08 32.52
N ALA A 105 72.58 -32.93 32.31
CA ALA A 105 73.24 -31.72 31.80
C ALA A 105 74.33 -31.21 32.76
N LYS A 106 74.02 -31.14 34.07
CA LYS A 106 74.99 -30.71 35.10
C LYS A 106 76.17 -31.66 35.21
N SER A 107 75.94 -32.98 35.23
CA SER A 107 77.01 -33.98 35.25
C SER A 107 77.86 -33.97 33.98
N THR A 108 77.27 -33.64 32.83
CA THR A 108 78.03 -33.44 31.58
C THR A 108 78.92 -32.20 31.68
N ALA A 109 78.38 -31.09 32.20
CA ALA A 109 79.11 -29.83 32.36
C ALA A 109 80.20 -29.88 33.44
N SER A 110 80.03 -30.70 34.49
CA SER A 110 81.01 -30.87 35.57
C SER A 110 82.12 -31.88 35.25
N GLY A 111 82.10 -32.52 34.07
CA GLY A 111 83.07 -33.53 33.67
C GLY A 111 82.80 -34.95 34.19
N ASP A 112 81.69 -35.18 34.91
CA ASP A 112 81.29 -36.50 35.43
C ASP A 112 80.63 -37.36 34.33
N LEU A 113 81.39 -37.66 33.27
CA LEU A 113 80.90 -38.30 32.04
C LEU A 113 80.31 -39.70 32.29
N TYR A 114 80.89 -40.47 33.23
CA TYR A 114 80.38 -41.80 33.60
C TYR A 114 78.97 -41.73 34.20
N VAL A 115 78.73 -40.82 35.14
CA VAL A 115 77.41 -40.59 35.73
C VAL A 115 76.42 -40.08 34.69
N ALA A 116 76.83 -39.13 33.84
CA ALA A 116 75.98 -38.61 32.77
C ALA A 116 75.56 -39.71 31.78
N LYS A 117 76.48 -40.61 31.39
CA LYS A 117 76.21 -41.75 30.49
C LYS A 117 75.26 -42.76 31.14
N ALA A 118 75.48 -43.11 32.41
CA ALA A 118 74.61 -44.00 33.16
C ALA A 118 73.18 -43.43 33.30
N LEU A 119 73.03 -42.15 33.63
CA LEU A 119 71.72 -41.51 33.76
C LEU A 119 71.00 -41.40 32.41
N LYS A 120 71.72 -41.14 31.30
CA LYS A 120 71.14 -41.21 29.95
C LYS A 120 70.63 -42.62 29.63
N HIS A 121 71.42 -43.65 29.97
CA HIS A 121 71.02 -45.03 29.77
C HIS A 121 69.76 -45.39 30.57
N ILE A 122 69.70 -45.00 31.85
CA ILE A 122 68.53 -45.23 32.72
C ILE A 122 67.30 -44.48 32.20
N ALA A 123 67.44 -43.22 31.75
CA ALA A 123 66.35 -42.45 31.17
C ALA A 123 65.75 -43.10 29.91
N VAL A 124 66.59 -43.68 29.05
CA VAL A 124 66.16 -44.28 27.79
C VAL A 124 65.60 -45.69 28.00
N LYS A 125 66.35 -46.56 28.69
CA LYS A 125 66.01 -47.98 28.83
C LYS A 125 65.09 -48.29 30.00
N LYS A 126 64.96 -47.36 30.97
CA LYS A 126 64.24 -47.57 32.24
C LYS A 126 64.62 -48.91 32.90
N SER A 127 65.92 -49.20 32.93
CA SER A 127 66.45 -50.49 33.38
C SER A 127 66.08 -50.74 34.84
N LYS A 128 65.53 -51.93 35.17
CA LYS A 128 65.14 -52.28 36.54
C LYS A 128 66.32 -52.31 37.52
N ASN A 129 67.53 -52.56 37.02
CA ASN A 129 68.78 -52.55 37.78
C ASN A 129 69.46 -51.17 37.87
N TYR A 130 68.70 -50.06 37.74
CA TYR A 130 69.25 -48.70 37.80
C TYR A 130 70.04 -48.40 39.09
N ARG A 131 69.69 -49.05 40.21
CA ARG A 131 70.42 -48.89 41.48
C ARG A 131 71.83 -49.45 41.38
N GLU A 132 71.98 -50.69 40.91
CA GLU A 132 73.28 -51.34 40.67
C GLU A 132 74.15 -50.54 39.70
N ILE A 133 73.55 -50.01 38.62
CA ILE A 133 74.24 -49.18 37.62
C ILE A 133 74.88 -47.95 38.28
N ILE A 134 74.16 -47.28 39.19
CA ILE A 134 74.68 -46.12 39.92
C ILE A 134 75.62 -46.56 41.03
N ASP A 135 75.39 -47.73 41.62
CA ASP A 135 76.20 -48.23 42.72
C ASP A 135 77.62 -48.57 42.32
N ASN A 136 77.80 -49.08 41.10
CA ASN A 136 79.07 -49.44 40.49
C ASN A 136 79.92 -48.25 40.03
N ILE A 137 79.45 -47.01 40.19
CA ILE A 137 80.21 -45.81 39.83
C ILE A 137 80.87 -45.25 41.09
N GLU A 138 82.20 -45.20 41.11
CA GLU A 138 82.96 -44.56 42.19
C GLU A 138 82.82 -43.03 42.18
N GLY A 139 82.90 -42.41 43.36
CA GLY A 139 82.96 -40.95 43.50
C GLY A 139 81.64 -40.18 43.27
N VAL A 140 80.49 -40.86 43.17
CA VAL A 140 79.20 -40.18 42.92
C VAL A 140 78.81 -39.25 44.09
N LYS A 141 78.92 -37.95 43.86
CA LYS A 141 78.51 -36.91 44.83
C LYS A 141 77.02 -37.03 45.18
N ARG A 142 76.73 -37.14 46.49
CA ARG A 142 75.37 -37.25 47.05
C ARG A 142 74.56 -38.43 46.48
N LYS A 143 75.21 -39.59 46.31
CA LYS A 143 74.64 -40.85 45.78
C LYS A 143 73.23 -41.17 46.28
N ASN A 144 72.99 -41.11 47.60
CA ASN A 144 71.67 -41.41 48.19
C ASN A 144 70.56 -40.42 47.76
N GLN A 145 70.90 -39.16 47.46
CA GLN A 145 69.92 -38.22 46.90
C GLN A 145 69.60 -38.53 45.44
N LEU A 146 70.61 -38.97 44.67
CA LEU A 146 70.44 -39.39 43.28
C LEU A 146 69.55 -40.64 43.20
N LEU A 147 69.83 -41.65 44.01
CA LEU A 147 69.04 -42.89 44.07
C LEU A 147 67.58 -42.59 44.45
N ARG A 148 67.33 -41.79 45.48
CA ARG A 148 65.94 -41.38 45.84
C ARG A 148 65.22 -40.62 44.74
N MET A 149 65.94 -39.82 43.95
CA MET A 149 65.37 -39.14 42.78
C MET A 149 65.03 -40.14 41.68
N LEU A 150 65.90 -41.12 41.44
CA LEU A 150 65.67 -42.20 40.48
C LEU A 150 64.54 -43.12 40.92
N ASP A 151 64.41 -43.45 42.20
CA ASP A 151 63.29 -44.25 42.74
C ASP A 151 61.96 -43.59 42.41
N LYS A 152 61.84 -42.28 42.69
CA LYS A 152 60.63 -41.51 42.36
C LYS A 152 60.41 -41.41 40.86
N TYR A 153 61.47 -41.20 40.08
CA TYR A 153 61.37 -41.19 38.62
C TYR A 153 60.85 -42.53 38.09
N MET A 154 61.39 -43.66 38.56
CA MET A 154 61.01 -45.01 38.13
C MET A 154 59.61 -45.41 38.60
N ASP A 155 59.21 -45.06 39.83
CA ASP A 155 57.85 -45.27 40.34
C ASP A 155 56.80 -44.48 39.53
N PHE A 156 57.05 -43.19 39.30
CA PHE A 156 56.16 -42.41 38.44
C PHE A 156 56.25 -42.84 36.98
N ALA A 157 57.42 -43.30 36.51
CA ALA A 157 57.56 -43.82 35.16
C ALA A 157 56.71 -45.08 35.00
N SER A 158 56.75 -46.06 35.90
CA SER A 158 55.93 -47.27 35.79
C SER A 158 54.43 -46.99 35.87
N LYS A 159 54.01 -46.01 36.68
CA LYS A 159 52.62 -45.54 36.75
C LYS A 159 52.19 -44.83 35.48
N VAL A 160 53.08 -44.00 34.90
CA VAL A 160 52.82 -43.17 33.70
C VAL A 160 53.08 -43.93 32.39
N GLU A 161 53.87 -44.98 32.42
CA GLU A 161 54.20 -45.85 31.29
C GLU A 161 52.95 -46.66 30.91
N GLY A 162 52.61 -46.65 29.62
CA GLY A 162 51.30 -47.07 29.14
C GLY A 162 50.20 -46.02 29.36
N THR A 163 50.37 -45.05 30.26
CA THR A 163 49.46 -43.90 30.31
C THR A 163 49.70 -42.97 29.15
N THR A 164 48.57 -42.51 28.68
CA THR A 164 48.44 -42.02 27.35
C THR A 164 48.00 -40.55 27.55
N ASP A 165 48.72 -39.58 26.96
CA ASP A 165 48.38 -38.15 27.12
C ASP A 165 46.95 -37.94 26.58
N GLN A 166 46.01 -37.59 27.45
CA GLN A 166 44.60 -37.42 27.10
C GLN A 166 44.38 -36.29 26.07
N ARG A 167 45.38 -35.45 25.81
CA ARG A 167 45.35 -34.44 24.75
C ARG A 167 45.68 -35.02 23.37
N GLN A 168 46.50 -36.07 23.33
CA GLN A 168 46.93 -36.70 22.09
C GLN A 168 45.79 -37.48 21.44
N ALA A 169 45.63 -37.32 20.13
CA ALA A 169 44.67 -38.08 19.37
C ALA A 169 45.02 -39.58 19.38
N ARG A 170 43.99 -40.43 19.52
CA ARG A 170 44.08 -41.89 19.55
C ARG A 170 43.60 -42.52 18.24
N VAL A 171 42.51 -42.00 17.72
CA VAL A 171 41.90 -42.49 16.48
C VAL A 171 41.71 -41.31 15.53
N HIS A 172 42.04 -41.55 14.28
CA HIS A 172 41.75 -40.65 13.17
C HIS A 172 40.57 -41.22 12.39
N GLU A 173 39.53 -40.42 12.23
CA GLU A 173 38.43 -40.71 11.31
C GLU A 173 38.54 -39.80 10.11
N ALA A 174 38.36 -40.33 8.91
CA ALA A 174 38.14 -39.51 7.73
C ALA A 174 36.98 -40.05 6.91
N PHE A 175 36.34 -39.17 6.17
CA PHE A 175 35.31 -39.54 5.22
C PHE A 175 35.39 -38.67 3.99
N PHE A 176 34.84 -39.19 2.89
CA PHE A 176 34.59 -38.36 1.72
C PHE A 176 33.24 -38.65 1.10
N LYS A 177 32.65 -37.66 0.43
CA LYS A 177 31.40 -37.85 -0.31
C LYS A 177 31.30 -36.97 -1.53
N PHE A 178 30.57 -37.47 -2.53
CA PHE A 178 30.10 -36.67 -3.65
C PHE A 178 28.76 -36.02 -3.29
N PRO A 179 28.61 -34.69 -3.37
CA PRO A 179 27.32 -34.04 -3.15
C PRO A 179 26.23 -34.53 -4.12
N HIS A 180 25.00 -34.75 -3.62
CA HIS A 180 23.86 -35.26 -4.41
C HIS A 180 23.66 -34.55 -5.76
N LYS A 181 23.85 -33.22 -5.79
CA LYS A 181 23.69 -32.40 -7.00
C LYS A 181 24.57 -32.83 -8.20
N HIS A 182 25.62 -33.62 -7.97
CA HIS A 182 26.48 -34.12 -9.03
C HIS A 182 26.05 -35.47 -9.60
N GLY A 183 24.97 -36.08 -9.08
CA GLY A 183 24.40 -37.30 -9.66
C GLY A 183 25.28 -38.56 -9.55
N VAL A 184 26.39 -38.50 -8.80
CA VAL A 184 27.36 -39.61 -8.73
C VAL A 184 26.77 -40.78 -7.95
N LYS A 185 26.67 -41.92 -8.63
CA LYS A 185 26.34 -43.23 -8.06
C LYS A 185 27.63 -44.04 -8.00
N ALA A 186 28.27 -44.05 -6.84
CA ALA A 186 29.54 -44.76 -6.66
C ALA A 186 29.30 -46.11 -6.00
N ASP A 187 30.00 -47.14 -6.48
CA ASP A 187 29.99 -48.46 -5.87
C ASP A 187 30.64 -48.42 -4.47
N PRO A 188 30.03 -49.03 -3.43
CA PRO A 188 30.59 -49.04 -2.09
C PRO A 188 32.02 -49.55 -1.98
N LYS A 189 32.37 -50.62 -2.72
CA LYS A 189 33.71 -51.19 -2.70
C LYS A 189 34.71 -50.23 -3.35
N GLN A 190 34.36 -49.64 -4.49
CA GLN A 190 35.21 -48.62 -5.12
C GLN A 190 35.47 -47.43 -4.19
N MET A 191 34.46 -46.95 -3.46
CA MET A 191 34.64 -45.87 -2.48
C MET A 191 35.54 -46.29 -1.31
N ALA A 192 35.36 -47.49 -0.76
CA ALA A 192 36.21 -48.03 0.29
C ALA A 192 37.67 -48.19 -0.17
N ASP A 193 37.88 -48.74 -1.37
CA ASP A 193 39.21 -48.93 -1.95
C ASP A 193 39.91 -47.59 -2.20
N CYS A 194 39.18 -46.57 -2.66
CA CYS A 194 39.71 -45.22 -2.84
C CYS A 194 40.24 -44.61 -1.53
N ILE A 195 39.51 -44.70 -0.42
CA ILE A 195 40.00 -44.11 0.85
C ILE A 195 41.08 -44.97 1.50
N ARG A 196 41.02 -46.30 1.38
CA ARG A 196 42.05 -47.20 1.93
C ARG A 196 43.39 -47.02 1.25
N SER A 197 43.40 -47.02 -0.09
CA SER A 197 44.63 -46.84 -0.88
C SER A 197 45.29 -45.49 -0.62
N PHE A 198 44.51 -44.43 -0.43
CA PHE A 198 45.05 -43.11 -0.09
C PHE A 198 45.88 -43.15 1.20
N TYR A 199 45.33 -43.72 2.28
CA TYR A 199 46.06 -43.82 3.54
C TYR A 199 47.19 -44.85 3.50
N ALA A 200 47.06 -45.91 2.71
CA ALA A 200 48.16 -46.85 2.48
C ALA A 200 49.36 -46.17 1.80
N GLU A 201 49.12 -45.20 0.91
CA GLU A 201 50.18 -44.42 0.24
C GLU A 201 50.84 -43.42 1.19
N ILE A 202 50.07 -42.63 1.93
CA ILE A 202 50.62 -41.51 2.72
C ILE A 202 50.97 -41.85 4.16
N ALA A 203 50.45 -42.97 4.68
CA ALA A 203 50.60 -43.39 6.07
C ALA A 203 50.64 -44.94 6.19
N PRO A 204 51.57 -45.63 5.50
CA PRO A 204 51.58 -47.10 5.38
C PRO A 204 51.64 -47.84 6.73
N ASN A 205 52.32 -47.26 7.72
CA ASN A 205 52.43 -47.84 9.07
C ASN A 205 51.18 -47.64 9.94
N HIS A 206 50.19 -46.90 9.45
CA HIS A 206 48.92 -46.67 10.15
C HIS A 206 47.80 -47.45 9.47
N LYS A 207 47.68 -48.74 9.81
CA LYS A 207 46.66 -49.60 9.19
C LYS A 207 45.24 -49.17 9.57
N PRO A 208 44.29 -49.17 8.61
CA PRO A 208 42.88 -48.94 8.91
C PRO A 208 42.31 -50.03 9.82
N LYS A 209 41.64 -49.64 10.91
CA LYS A 209 40.92 -50.56 11.80
C LYS A 209 39.59 -50.99 11.22
N LEU A 210 38.90 -50.05 10.58
CA LEU A 210 37.57 -50.22 10.02
C LEU A 210 37.36 -49.22 8.89
N VAL A 211 36.70 -49.65 7.84
CA VAL A 211 36.02 -48.77 6.89
C VAL A 211 34.55 -49.13 6.89
N VAL A 212 33.67 -48.14 6.98
CA VAL A 212 32.23 -48.33 6.84
C VAL A 212 31.73 -47.45 5.71
N VAL A 213 30.98 -48.02 4.77
CA VAL A 213 30.33 -47.29 3.71
C VAL A 213 28.85 -47.19 4.02
N HIS A 214 28.36 -45.96 4.16
CA HIS A 214 26.96 -45.64 4.41
C HIS A 214 26.23 -45.34 3.12
N ASP A 215 25.06 -45.94 2.94
CA ASP A 215 24.15 -45.72 1.81
C ASP A 215 22.68 -45.53 2.26
N ASP A 216 22.51 -45.18 3.54
CA ASP A 216 21.24 -44.96 4.24
C ASP A 216 21.03 -43.51 4.70
N GLU A 217 22.03 -42.64 4.56
CA GLU A 217 21.94 -41.21 4.85
C GLU A 217 21.46 -40.39 3.63
N ARG A 218 20.45 -40.93 2.93
CA ARG A 218 19.82 -40.34 1.74
C ARG A 218 18.32 -40.65 1.71
N THR A 219 17.55 -39.92 0.92
CA THR A 219 16.12 -40.24 0.70
C THR A 219 15.97 -41.58 -0.01
N LYS A 220 14.85 -42.29 0.22
CA LYS A 220 14.54 -43.60 -0.39
C LYS A 220 14.66 -43.59 -1.93
N ASN A 221 14.24 -42.49 -2.55
CA ASN A 221 14.23 -42.31 -4.00
C ASN A 221 15.55 -41.77 -4.58
N SER A 222 16.51 -41.35 -3.73
CA SER A 222 17.83 -40.94 -4.19
C SER A 222 18.72 -42.17 -4.35
N CYS A 223 19.54 -42.23 -5.39
CA CYS A 223 20.59 -43.25 -5.56
C CYS A 223 22.00 -42.64 -5.46
N THR A 224 22.11 -41.47 -4.84
CA THR A 224 23.36 -40.71 -4.64
C THR A 224 23.54 -40.44 -3.15
N GLY A 225 24.77 -40.17 -2.70
CA GLY A 225 25.07 -39.84 -1.30
C GLY A 225 25.78 -40.93 -0.50
N THR A 226 26.08 -42.06 -1.14
CA THR A 226 26.95 -43.10 -0.59
C THR A 226 28.31 -42.51 -0.19
N HIS A 227 28.82 -42.89 0.97
CA HIS A 227 30.11 -42.36 1.46
C HIS A 227 30.82 -43.28 2.46
N PRO A 228 32.17 -43.42 2.38
CA PRO A 228 32.95 -44.19 3.32
C PRO A 228 33.46 -43.34 4.49
N HIS A 229 33.50 -43.95 5.66
CA HIS A 229 34.23 -43.53 6.84
C HIS A 229 35.39 -44.51 7.07
N ILE A 230 36.62 -44.02 7.21
CA ILE A 230 37.79 -44.81 7.60
C ILE A 230 38.21 -44.44 9.01
N PHE A 231 38.54 -45.45 9.81
CA PHE A 231 39.06 -45.29 11.17
C PHE A 231 40.48 -45.85 11.23
N LEU A 232 41.46 -45.01 11.53
CA LEU A 232 42.87 -45.38 11.66
C LEU A 232 43.35 -45.17 13.09
N SER A 233 44.19 -46.06 13.58
CA SER A 233 44.94 -45.79 14.80
C SER A 233 45.95 -44.69 14.53
N THR A 234 46.08 -43.74 15.46
CA THR A 234 47.19 -42.78 15.40
C THR A 234 48.53 -43.42 15.75
N LYS A 235 48.51 -44.66 16.27
CA LYS A 235 49.68 -45.45 16.62
C LYS A 235 50.30 -46.06 15.36
N ASP A 236 51.59 -45.84 15.19
CA ASP A 236 52.42 -46.49 14.17
C ASP A 236 52.61 -47.96 14.56
N SER A 237 52.35 -48.88 13.62
CA SER A 237 52.44 -50.32 13.88
C SER A 237 53.87 -50.82 14.08
N VAL A 238 54.88 -50.08 13.60
CA VAL A 238 56.30 -50.43 13.68
C VAL A 238 56.92 -49.84 14.94
N THR A 239 56.77 -48.54 15.17
CA THR A 239 57.41 -47.85 16.32
C THR A 239 56.57 -47.92 17.60
N GLY A 240 55.26 -48.16 17.47
CA GLY A 240 54.32 -48.08 18.58
C GLY A 240 54.03 -46.66 19.06
N GLU A 241 54.59 -45.63 18.43
CA GLU A 241 54.38 -44.23 18.78
C GLU A 241 53.11 -43.68 18.13
N ARG A 242 52.46 -42.70 18.77
CA ARG A 242 51.28 -42.03 18.21
C ARG A 242 51.66 -40.79 17.42
N ASN A 243 52.15 -41.00 16.20
CA ASN A 243 52.81 -40.00 15.36
C ASN A 243 52.05 -39.68 14.05
N LEU A 244 50.82 -40.19 13.84
CA LEU A 244 50.08 -40.00 12.59
C LEU A 244 49.99 -38.53 12.14
N SER A 245 49.83 -37.56 13.05
CA SER A 245 49.81 -36.13 12.70
C SER A 245 51.10 -35.67 12.04
N THR A 246 52.24 -36.17 12.52
CA THR A 246 53.57 -35.90 11.97
C THR A 246 53.74 -36.63 10.64
N THR A 247 53.28 -37.88 10.53
CA THR A 247 53.29 -38.64 9.28
C THR A 247 52.51 -37.91 8.18
N LEU A 248 51.29 -37.45 8.46
CA LEU A 248 50.48 -36.67 7.53
C LEU A 248 51.11 -35.31 7.20
N ARG A 249 51.74 -34.65 8.17
CA ARG A 249 52.49 -33.41 7.97
C ARG A 249 53.65 -33.59 6.99
N ASN A 250 54.42 -34.67 7.17
CA ASN A 250 55.54 -35.03 6.30
C ASN A 250 55.07 -35.36 4.88
N ALA A 251 53.98 -36.12 4.75
CA ALA A 251 53.37 -36.41 3.44
C ALA A 251 52.88 -35.14 2.73
N ALA A 252 52.26 -34.21 3.46
CA ALA A 252 51.84 -32.92 2.92
C ALA A 252 53.03 -32.06 2.47
N ASN A 253 54.13 -32.02 3.24
CA ASN A 253 55.35 -31.32 2.85
C ASN A 253 55.99 -31.96 1.59
N ALA A 254 56.03 -33.29 1.50
CA ALA A 254 56.52 -33.99 0.32
C ALA A 254 55.69 -33.67 -0.93
N TYR A 255 54.36 -33.62 -0.79
CA TYR A 255 53.48 -33.22 -1.88
C TYR A 255 53.69 -31.78 -2.32
N LEU A 256 53.87 -30.85 -1.36
CA LEU A 256 54.11 -29.43 -1.65
C LEU A 256 55.45 -29.16 -2.32
N ALA A 257 56.48 -29.99 -2.05
CA ALA A 257 57.75 -29.89 -2.75
C ALA A 257 57.57 -30.10 -4.27
N ALA A 258 56.70 -31.04 -4.66
CA ALA A 258 56.37 -31.31 -6.06
C ALA A 258 55.25 -30.40 -6.61
N ASN A 259 54.34 -29.93 -5.75
CA ASN A 259 53.16 -29.13 -6.11
C ASN A 259 53.07 -27.88 -5.23
N PRO A 260 53.95 -26.88 -5.41
CA PRO A 260 53.94 -25.68 -4.59
C PRO A 260 52.60 -24.95 -4.69
N THR A 261 52.09 -24.45 -3.57
CA THR A 261 50.86 -23.66 -3.54
C THR A 261 51.14 -22.25 -3.05
N ASN A 262 50.39 -21.28 -3.57
CA ASN A 262 50.43 -19.92 -3.05
C ASN A 262 49.41 -19.78 -1.92
N VAL A 263 49.82 -19.13 -0.85
CA VAL A 263 48.94 -18.73 0.26
C VAL A 263 49.16 -17.25 0.55
N GLN A 264 48.09 -16.54 0.88
CA GLN A 264 48.21 -15.18 1.39
C GLN A 264 48.52 -15.24 2.89
N LEU A 265 49.64 -14.65 3.29
CA LEU A 265 50.02 -14.51 4.70
C LEU A 265 50.16 -13.03 5.03
N TRP A 266 49.90 -12.70 6.29
CA TRP A 266 50.07 -11.35 6.80
C TRP A 266 51.56 -11.03 6.96
N ASN A 267 52.03 -9.97 6.30
CA ASN A 267 53.34 -9.38 6.52
C ASN A 267 53.22 -8.29 7.60
N ALA A 268 53.78 -8.54 8.78
CA ALA A 268 53.67 -7.61 9.91
C ALA A 268 54.45 -6.29 9.70
N GLU A 269 55.52 -6.31 8.90
CA GLU A 269 56.36 -5.13 8.65
C GLU A 269 55.70 -4.18 7.66
N LYS A 270 55.10 -4.72 6.60
CA LYS A 270 54.42 -3.95 5.55
C LYS A 270 52.95 -3.67 5.84
N GLN A 271 52.39 -4.30 6.87
CA GLN A 271 50.96 -4.26 7.21
C GLN A 271 50.03 -4.61 6.03
N GLU A 272 50.47 -5.53 5.17
CA GLU A 272 49.69 -5.99 4.02
C GLU A 272 49.77 -7.52 3.87
N HIS A 273 48.87 -8.08 3.05
CA HIS A 273 48.90 -9.49 2.73
C HIS A 273 49.78 -9.72 1.51
N GLU A 274 50.78 -10.58 1.67
CA GLU A 274 51.65 -10.98 0.57
C GLU A 274 51.36 -12.42 0.14
N ASN A 275 51.51 -12.68 -1.15
CA ASN A 275 51.43 -14.04 -1.68
C ASN A 275 52.76 -14.74 -1.40
N HIS A 276 52.73 -15.75 -0.54
CA HIS A 276 53.88 -16.61 -0.28
C HIS A 276 53.71 -17.93 -1.02
N ARG A 277 54.72 -18.28 -1.81
CA ARG A 277 54.83 -19.62 -2.42
C ARG A 277 55.32 -20.59 -1.35
N VAL A 278 54.46 -21.51 -0.94
CA VAL A 278 54.79 -22.53 0.06
C VAL A 278 55.24 -23.81 -0.64
N THR A 279 56.47 -24.21 -0.35
CA THR A 279 57.07 -25.49 -0.73
C THR A 279 57.25 -26.42 0.46
N ASN A 280 57.28 -25.88 1.68
CA ASN A 280 57.37 -26.61 2.93
C ASN A 280 56.62 -25.85 4.01
N ILE A 281 55.68 -26.49 4.69
CA ILE A 281 54.81 -25.79 5.61
C ILE A 281 55.53 -25.42 6.92
N ASP A 282 56.48 -26.23 7.38
CA ASP A 282 57.23 -25.97 8.63
C ASP A 282 58.20 -24.80 8.49
N ALA A 283 58.66 -24.53 7.27
CA ALA A 283 59.48 -23.35 6.96
C ALA A 283 58.65 -22.05 6.84
N THR A 284 57.35 -22.14 6.59
CA THR A 284 56.51 -20.97 6.29
C THR A 284 55.58 -20.57 7.45
N VAL A 285 54.97 -21.52 8.14
CA VAL A 285 54.00 -21.23 9.22
C VAL A 285 54.12 -22.22 10.37
N SER A 286 53.74 -21.80 11.58
CA SER A 286 53.80 -22.62 12.78
C SER A 286 52.43 -22.77 13.47
N GLY A 287 52.37 -23.67 14.46
CA GLY A 287 51.20 -23.85 15.34
C GLY A 287 49.90 -24.24 14.62
N TYR A 288 48.82 -23.49 14.90
CA TYR A 288 47.50 -23.79 14.35
C TYR A 288 47.41 -23.56 12.84
N ALA A 289 48.12 -22.56 12.31
CA ALA A 289 48.20 -22.28 10.87
C ALA A 289 48.82 -23.45 10.12
N ALA A 290 49.92 -24.00 10.64
CA ALA A 290 50.53 -25.22 10.14
C ALA A 290 49.54 -26.39 10.08
N SER A 291 48.81 -26.64 11.17
CA SER A 291 47.81 -27.73 11.23
C SER A 291 46.70 -27.57 10.18
N LYS A 292 46.25 -26.33 9.95
CA LYS A 292 45.21 -26.02 8.96
C LYS A 292 45.70 -26.17 7.53
N LEU A 293 46.88 -25.64 7.23
CA LEU A 293 47.49 -25.76 5.91
C LEU A 293 47.78 -27.23 5.59
N THR A 294 48.21 -28.03 6.57
CA THR A 294 48.30 -29.50 6.41
C THR A 294 46.96 -30.09 5.97
N GLY A 295 45.86 -29.70 6.63
CA GLY A 295 44.52 -30.19 6.29
C GLY A 295 44.04 -29.78 4.89
N ILE A 296 44.45 -28.60 4.41
CA ILE A 296 44.16 -28.13 3.04
C ILE A 296 44.94 -28.98 2.03
N VAL A 297 46.25 -29.14 2.24
CA VAL A 297 47.12 -29.92 1.35
C VAL A 297 46.69 -31.38 1.29
N ILE A 298 46.36 -32.01 2.43
CA ILE A 298 45.84 -33.38 2.47
C ILE A 298 44.52 -33.50 1.68
N GLN A 299 43.65 -32.49 1.69
CA GLN A 299 42.45 -32.50 0.85
C GLN A 299 42.79 -32.43 -0.64
N ASP A 300 43.81 -31.65 -1.00
CA ASP A 300 44.23 -31.50 -2.39
C ASP A 300 44.90 -32.79 -2.90
N MET A 301 45.73 -33.42 -2.08
CA MET A 301 46.26 -34.77 -2.28
C MET A 301 45.13 -35.78 -2.47
N PHE A 302 44.13 -35.77 -1.57
CA PHE A 302 43.00 -36.68 -1.66
C PHE A 302 42.19 -36.48 -2.94
N MET A 303 42.02 -35.24 -3.40
CA MET A 303 41.33 -34.94 -4.66
C MET A 303 42.10 -35.45 -5.88
N ALA A 304 43.43 -35.29 -5.88
CA ALA A 304 44.28 -35.90 -6.90
C ALA A 304 44.16 -37.43 -6.87
N HIS A 305 44.04 -38.03 -5.69
CA HIS A 305 43.81 -39.46 -5.52
C HIS A 305 42.45 -39.90 -6.08
N VAL A 306 41.37 -39.19 -5.76
CA VAL A 306 40.01 -39.48 -6.26
C VAL A 306 39.96 -39.40 -7.79
N ARG A 307 40.69 -38.48 -8.43
CA ARG A 307 40.78 -38.42 -9.90
C ARG A 307 41.31 -39.70 -10.52
N LYS A 308 42.30 -40.34 -9.89
CA LYS A 308 42.87 -41.62 -10.34
C LYS A 308 41.87 -42.77 -10.16
N HIS A 309 41.10 -42.77 -9.07
CA HIS A 309 40.13 -43.83 -8.75
C HIS A 309 38.77 -43.69 -9.45
N PHE A 310 38.41 -42.49 -9.90
CA PHE A 310 37.16 -42.19 -10.60
C PHE A 310 37.42 -41.42 -11.90
N PRO A 311 38.09 -42.04 -12.90
CA PRO A 311 38.52 -41.35 -14.12
C PRO A 311 37.36 -40.87 -15.00
N ALA A 312 36.19 -41.50 -14.87
CA ALA A 312 34.97 -41.07 -15.56
C ALA A 312 34.38 -39.75 -15.03
N LEU A 313 34.86 -39.25 -13.88
CA LEU A 313 34.38 -38.01 -13.26
C LEU A 313 35.37 -36.87 -13.52
N SER A 314 34.86 -35.72 -13.98
CA SER A 314 35.65 -34.49 -14.06
C SER A 314 35.77 -33.86 -12.66
N ILE A 315 36.70 -34.34 -11.84
CA ILE A 315 36.85 -33.90 -10.45
C ILE A 315 37.54 -32.53 -10.36
N ALA A 316 36.85 -31.52 -9.83
CA ALA A 316 37.40 -30.18 -9.61
C ALA A 316 36.91 -29.53 -8.30
N PHE A 317 37.58 -28.47 -7.88
CA PHE A 317 37.13 -27.65 -6.75
C PHE A 317 36.03 -26.69 -7.17
N THR A 318 35.06 -26.45 -6.28
CA THR A 318 34.14 -25.31 -6.46
C THR A 318 34.86 -23.99 -6.21
N ASP A 319 34.51 -22.93 -6.94
CA ASP A 319 34.93 -21.55 -6.64
C ASP A 319 34.58 -21.13 -5.21
N LYS A 320 33.51 -21.67 -4.64
CA LYS A 320 33.09 -21.42 -3.25
C LYS A 320 34.05 -22.02 -2.22
N ARG A 321 34.73 -23.15 -2.53
CA ARG A 321 35.77 -23.75 -1.68
C ARG A 321 37.04 -22.96 -1.79
N THR A 322 37.45 -22.59 -3.00
CA THR A 322 38.58 -21.67 -3.24
C THR A 322 38.38 -20.38 -2.46
N ARG A 323 37.17 -19.78 -2.54
CA ARG A 323 36.77 -18.61 -1.74
C ARG A 323 36.70 -18.87 -0.24
N LYS A 324 36.27 -20.04 0.24
CA LYS A 324 36.22 -20.37 1.68
C LYS A 324 37.59 -20.63 2.28
N ILE A 325 38.51 -21.24 1.52
CA ILE A 325 39.91 -21.37 1.90
C ILE A 325 40.47 -19.94 2.02
N LYS A 326 40.30 -19.12 0.98
CA LYS A 326 40.68 -17.70 0.99
C LYS A 326 40.08 -16.92 2.18
N ALA A 327 38.78 -17.01 2.42
CA ALA A 327 38.08 -16.35 3.51
C ALA A 327 38.48 -16.88 4.91
N PHE A 328 38.86 -18.16 5.03
CA PHE A 328 39.41 -18.69 6.27
C PHE A 328 40.82 -18.12 6.54
N HIS A 329 41.65 -17.97 5.50
CA HIS A 329 42.92 -17.24 5.61
C HIS A 329 42.63 -15.80 6.07
N GLU A 330 41.73 -15.09 5.39
CA GLU A 330 41.35 -13.71 5.73
C GLU A 330 40.85 -13.58 7.19
N GLN A 331 39.93 -14.44 7.66
CA GLN A 331 39.36 -14.38 9.02
C GLN A 331 40.33 -14.80 10.13
N PHE A 332 41.18 -15.80 9.88
CA PHE A 332 42.17 -16.23 10.87
C PHE A 332 43.28 -15.20 11.02
N GLU A 333 43.70 -14.57 9.93
CA GLU A 333 44.69 -13.49 9.94
C GLU A 333 44.11 -12.20 10.52
N ASP A 334 42.82 -11.88 10.27
CA ASP A 334 42.14 -10.76 10.91
C ASP A 334 42.07 -10.90 12.45
N ALA A 335 41.88 -12.12 12.95
CA ALA A 335 41.86 -12.38 14.39
C ALA A 335 43.22 -12.15 15.07
N LYS A 336 44.33 -12.15 14.32
CA LYS A 336 45.68 -11.85 14.85
C LYS A 336 45.97 -10.35 14.93
N LYS A 337 45.22 -9.50 14.23
CA LYS A 337 45.37 -8.04 14.34
C LYS A 337 44.99 -7.56 15.76
N PRO A 338 45.50 -6.40 16.21
CA PRO A 338 44.96 -5.71 17.39
C PRO A 338 43.44 -5.53 17.24
N LYS A 339 42.68 -5.60 18.35
CA LYS A 339 41.20 -5.60 18.32
C LYS A 339 40.60 -4.41 17.56
N ALA A 340 41.30 -3.27 17.55
CA ALA A 340 40.92 -2.05 16.85
C ALA A 340 41.06 -2.14 15.31
N ASP A 341 41.94 -3.01 14.80
CA ASP A 341 42.28 -3.12 13.38
C ASP A 341 41.67 -4.37 12.71
N ARG A 342 40.94 -5.17 13.49
CA ARG A 342 40.19 -6.31 12.98
C ARG A 342 39.04 -5.81 12.11
N GLU A 343 38.99 -6.27 10.87
CA GLU A 343 37.92 -6.04 9.90
C GLU A 343 36.55 -6.46 10.45
N TYR A 344 36.51 -7.51 11.29
CA TYR A 344 35.30 -7.98 11.96
C TYR A 344 35.15 -7.48 13.41
N ASN A 345 35.57 -6.25 13.71
CA ASN A 345 35.34 -5.64 15.02
C ASN A 345 33.97 -4.94 15.14
N LEU A 346 33.57 -4.62 16.38
CA LEU A 346 32.29 -3.96 16.67
C LEU A 346 32.17 -2.61 15.95
N ASN A 347 33.25 -1.84 15.83
CA ASN A 347 33.24 -0.54 15.17
C ASN A 347 32.99 -0.66 13.67
N ALA A 348 33.64 -1.60 12.99
CA ALA A 348 33.41 -1.92 11.58
C ALA A 348 31.98 -2.42 11.35
N LEU A 349 31.46 -3.25 12.26
CA LEU A 349 30.08 -3.74 12.19
C LEU A 349 29.05 -2.62 12.38
N LEU A 350 29.27 -1.72 13.33
CA LEU A 350 28.44 -0.53 13.56
C LEU A 350 28.51 0.44 12.38
N SER A 351 29.71 0.67 11.83
CA SER A 351 29.92 1.51 10.64
C SER A 351 29.18 0.95 9.42
N ASN A 352 29.31 -0.36 9.16
CA ASN A 352 28.61 -1.04 8.06
C ASN A 352 27.09 -1.02 8.26
N LYS A 353 26.59 -1.24 9.49
CA LYS A 353 25.16 -1.09 9.82
C LYS A 353 24.68 0.34 9.60
N ASN A 354 25.43 1.35 10.03
CA ASN A 354 25.10 2.76 9.84
C ASN A 354 25.06 3.13 8.35
N ASN A 355 26.02 2.66 7.56
CA ASN A 355 26.02 2.87 6.11
C ASN A 355 24.81 2.18 5.45
N ALA A 356 24.49 0.94 5.84
CA ALA A 356 23.31 0.25 5.34
C ALA A 356 22.00 0.97 5.73
N LEU A 357 21.90 1.49 6.95
CA LEU A 357 20.78 2.31 7.41
C LEU A 357 20.67 3.62 6.61
N ARG A 358 21.78 4.33 6.39
CA ARG A 358 21.81 5.54 5.56
C ARG A 358 21.34 5.27 4.13
N MET A 359 21.77 4.15 3.53
CA MET A 359 21.34 3.76 2.18
C MET A 359 19.85 3.41 2.12
N LYS A 360 19.32 2.70 3.14
CA LYS A 360 17.88 2.43 3.24
C LYS A 360 17.07 3.71 3.40
N MET A 361 17.50 4.59 4.31
CA MET A 361 16.84 5.88 4.54
C MET A 361 16.84 6.74 3.28
N LYS A 362 17.96 6.80 2.54
CA LYS A 362 18.01 7.51 1.26
C LYS A 362 17.02 6.92 0.25
N LYS A 363 16.91 5.58 0.16
CA LYS A 363 15.97 4.91 -0.74
C LYS A 363 14.51 5.17 -0.34
N GLU A 364 14.19 5.14 0.94
CA GLU A 364 12.84 5.45 1.45
C GLU A 364 12.46 6.92 1.20
N VAL A 365 13.40 7.85 1.39
CA VAL A 365 13.20 9.27 1.07
C VAL A 365 12.95 9.47 -0.42
N GLU A 366 13.71 8.81 -1.29
CA GLU A 366 13.49 8.86 -2.75
C GLU A 366 12.10 8.33 -3.12
N GLN A 367 11.71 7.17 -2.57
CA GLN A 367 10.38 6.58 -2.80
C GLN A 367 9.25 7.48 -2.29
N HIS A 368 9.41 8.09 -1.12
CA HIS A 368 8.43 9.03 -0.58
C HIS A 368 8.35 10.30 -1.43
N ARG A 369 9.48 10.77 -1.96
CA ARG A 369 9.51 11.93 -2.86
C ARG A 369 8.79 11.64 -4.17
N ASP A 370 9.03 10.49 -4.78
CA ASP A 370 8.35 10.05 -6.00
C ASP A 370 6.84 9.94 -5.77
N LYS A 371 6.43 9.31 -4.67
CA LYS A 371 5.02 9.21 -4.28
C LYS A 371 4.36 10.58 -4.08
N LEU A 372 5.05 11.51 -3.42
CA LEU A 372 4.55 12.86 -3.20
C LEU A 372 4.42 13.63 -4.52
N ILE A 373 5.33 13.44 -5.47
CA ILE A 373 5.26 14.02 -6.82
C ILE A 373 4.02 13.49 -7.55
N ASP A 374 3.76 12.18 -7.49
CA ASP A 374 2.59 11.56 -8.13
C ASP A 374 1.28 12.01 -7.48
N GLU A 375 1.21 12.06 -6.15
CA GLU A 375 0.05 12.59 -5.41
C GLU A 375 -0.20 14.06 -5.76
N THR A 376 0.86 14.88 -5.88
CA THR A 376 0.76 16.28 -6.29
C THR A 376 0.24 16.42 -7.72
N LYS A 377 0.73 15.61 -8.66
CA LYS A 377 0.23 15.60 -10.05
C LYS A 377 -1.24 15.19 -10.12
N ALA A 378 -1.64 14.17 -9.37
CA ALA A 378 -3.03 13.73 -9.31
C ALA A 378 -3.95 14.83 -8.74
N HIS A 379 -3.51 15.50 -7.66
CA HIS A 379 -4.24 16.62 -7.09
C HIS A 379 -4.33 17.81 -8.07
N GLN A 380 -3.25 18.13 -8.78
CA GLN A 380 -3.25 19.18 -9.80
C GLN A 380 -4.19 18.85 -10.97
N ALA A 381 -4.22 17.58 -11.41
CA ALA A 381 -5.15 17.14 -12.45
C ALA A 381 -6.61 17.27 -12.01
N LYS A 382 -6.92 16.89 -10.77
CA LYS A 382 -8.27 17.04 -10.19
C LYS A 382 -8.68 18.51 -10.08
N LEU A 383 -7.79 19.37 -9.60
CA LEU A 383 -8.03 20.82 -9.55
C LEU A 383 -8.26 21.42 -10.95
N ALA A 384 -7.51 20.95 -11.96
CA ALA A 384 -7.70 21.40 -13.34
C ALA A 384 -9.05 20.96 -13.92
N GLU A 385 -9.52 19.76 -13.58
CA GLU A 385 -10.85 19.27 -13.96
C GLU A 385 -11.96 20.05 -13.26
N GLU A 386 -11.86 20.25 -11.94
CA GLU A 386 -12.80 21.07 -11.17
C GLU A 386 -12.85 22.51 -11.70
N SER A 387 -11.70 23.09 -12.05
CA SER A 387 -11.62 24.43 -12.66
C SER A 387 -12.31 24.48 -14.03
N LYS A 388 -12.15 23.45 -14.89
CA LYS A 388 -12.87 23.36 -16.16
C LYS A 388 -14.38 23.26 -15.97
N LEU A 389 -14.85 22.49 -14.99
CA LEU A 389 -16.28 22.38 -14.65
C LEU A 389 -16.84 23.71 -14.15
N HIS A 390 -16.12 24.40 -13.26
CA HIS A 390 -16.51 25.74 -12.81
C HIS A 390 -16.55 26.74 -13.97
N GLN A 391 -15.55 26.71 -14.87
CA GLN A 391 -15.52 27.59 -16.03
C GLN A 391 -16.68 27.33 -16.98
N ALA A 392 -17.04 26.05 -17.20
CA ALA A 392 -18.21 25.69 -17.99
C ALA A 392 -19.52 26.19 -17.33
N SER A 393 -19.64 26.04 -16.01
CA SER A 393 -20.79 26.55 -15.23
C SER A 393 -20.89 28.08 -15.31
N ILE A 394 -19.78 28.80 -15.13
CA ILE A 394 -19.73 30.26 -15.29
C ILE A 394 -20.18 30.65 -16.71
N THR A 395 -19.71 29.93 -17.73
CA THR A 395 -20.08 30.20 -19.12
C THR A 395 -21.59 29.99 -19.35
N GLN A 396 -22.16 28.93 -18.78
CA GLN A 396 -23.59 28.66 -18.84
C GLN A 396 -24.40 29.78 -18.17
N ILE A 397 -24.06 30.15 -16.92
CA ILE A 397 -24.73 31.23 -16.18
C ILE A 397 -24.62 32.55 -16.95
N THR A 398 -23.45 32.84 -17.53
CA THR A 398 -23.24 34.06 -18.33
C THR A 398 -24.16 34.08 -19.55
N ASN A 399 -24.33 32.94 -20.25
CA ASN A 399 -25.24 32.84 -21.38
C ASN A 399 -26.72 32.99 -20.95
N GLU A 400 -27.10 32.41 -19.81
CA GLU A 400 -28.45 32.57 -19.23
C GLU A 400 -28.73 34.03 -18.85
N LEU A 401 -27.77 34.72 -18.24
CA LEU A 401 -27.87 36.14 -17.94
C LEU A 401 -28.02 36.99 -19.20
N ALA A 402 -27.24 36.71 -20.25
CA ALA A 402 -27.37 37.40 -21.53
C ALA A 402 -28.75 37.18 -22.19
N ALA A 403 -29.29 35.95 -22.10
CA ALA A 403 -30.63 35.63 -22.59
C ALA A 403 -31.72 36.35 -21.79
N LEU A 404 -31.59 36.41 -20.47
CA LEU A 404 -32.48 37.15 -19.58
C LEU A 404 -32.45 38.65 -19.85
N ASP A 405 -31.27 39.24 -20.05
CA ASP A 405 -31.13 40.66 -20.38
C ASP A 405 -31.83 41.00 -21.71
N LYS A 406 -31.65 40.15 -22.73
CA LYS A 406 -32.37 40.27 -24.01
C LYS A 406 -33.90 40.20 -23.81
N ARG A 407 -34.39 39.32 -22.93
CA ARG A 407 -35.81 39.21 -22.60
C ARG A 407 -36.32 40.44 -21.85
N LEU A 408 -35.54 40.96 -20.91
CA LEU A 408 -35.84 42.17 -20.15
C LEU A 408 -35.92 43.38 -21.07
N ASN A 409 -35.00 43.53 -22.01
CA ASN A 409 -35.01 44.60 -23.01
C ASN A 409 -36.24 44.51 -23.93
N ARG A 410 -36.63 43.31 -24.37
CA ARG A 410 -37.89 43.10 -25.12
C ARG A 410 -39.13 43.50 -24.30
N ARG A 411 -39.18 43.12 -23.01
CA ARG A 411 -40.29 43.50 -22.12
C ARG A 411 -40.35 45.02 -21.90
N LYS A 412 -39.21 45.69 -21.68
CA LYS A 412 -39.16 47.16 -21.59
C LYS A 412 -39.71 47.83 -22.85
N SER A 413 -39.32 47.34 -24.03
CA SER A 413 -39.85 47.85 -25.31
C SER A 413 -41.37 47.67 -25.42
N MET A 414 -41.91 46.51 -25.02
CA MET A 414 -43.37 46.29 -24.99
C MET A 414 -44.07 47.22 -24.01
N ILE A 415 -43.52 47.41 -22.81
CA ILE A 415 -44.07 48.33 -21.80
C ILE A 415 -44.13 49.75 -22.38
N ASN A 416 -43.04 50.23 -22.99
CA ASN A 416 -43.01 51.57 -23.59
C ASN A 416 -44.04 51.73 -24.71
N SER A 417 -44.22 50.72 -25.57
CA SER A 417 -45.26 50.72 -26.61
C SER A 417 -46.67 50.75 -26.02
N THR A 418 -46.89 50.04 -24.91
CA THR A 418 -48.18 49.98 -24.23
C THR A 418 -48.48 51.31 -23.53
N ASP A 419 -47.49 51.93 -22.88
CA ASP A 419 -47.60 53.24 -22.26
C ASP A 419 -47.94 54.34 -23.28
N ALA A 420 -47.31 54.32 -24.45
CA ALA A 420 -47.65 55.22 -25.55
C ALA A 420 -49.10 55.05 -26.01
N THR A 421 -49.55 53.80 -26.15
CA THR A 421 -50.94 53.49 -26.53
C THR A 421 -51.94 53.97 -25.47
N LEU A 422 -51.62 53.78 -24.18
CA LEU A 422 -52.45 54.25 -23.07
C LEU A 422 -52.56 55.78 -23.03
N LYS A 423 -51.47 56.51 -23.29
CA LYS A 423 -51.49 57.97 -23.39
C LYS A 423 -52.40 58.48 -24.50
N ASP A 424 -52.34 57.85 -25.67
CA ASP A 424 -53.24 58.19 -26.79
C ASP A 424 -54.72 57.92 -26.43
N LYS A 425 -55.00 56.80 -25.77
CA LYS A 425 -56.35 56.48 -25.30
C LYS A 425 -56.85 57.45 -24.23
N TYR A 426 -55.98 57.88 -23.32
CA TYR A 426 -56.32 58.90 -22.32
C TYR A 426 -56.68 60.22 -22.99
N LYS A 427 -55.90 60.65 -24.00
CA LYS A 427 -56.20 61.86 -24.78
C LYS A 427 -57.57 61.79 -25.47
N GLN A 428 -57.89 60.67 -26.11
CA GLN A 428 -59.20 60.43 -26.73
C GLN A 428 -60.35 60.51 -25.70
N ALA A 429 -60.16 59.95 -24.51
CA ALA A 429 -61.18 59.99 -23.45
C ALA A 429 -61.45 61.43 -22.97
N THR A 430 -60.40 62.24 -22.82
CA THR A 430 -60.53 63.65 -22.43
C THR A 430 -61.26 64.49 -23.48
N GLU A 431 -61.01 64.25 -24.77
CA GLU A 431 -61.72 64.92 -25.88
C GLU A 431 -63.23 64.59 -25.87
N ILE A 432 -63.59 63.33 -25.59
CA ILE A 432 -64.99 62.91 -25.46
C ILE A 432 -65.66 63.59 -24.26
N TYR A 433 -64.98 63.69 -23.13
CA TYR A 433 -65.52 64.32 -21.92
C TYR A 433 -65.92 65.79 -22.13
N GLU A 434 -65.10 66.57 -22.85
CA GLU A 434 -65.42 67.98 -23.13
C GLU A 434 -66.61 68.13 -24.10
N GLN A 435 -66.77 67.21 -25.06
CA GLN A 435 -67.94 67.22 -25.96
C GLN A 435 -69.25 66.99 -25.20
N VAL A 436 -69.25 66.07 -24.23
CA VAL A 436 -70.43 65.80 -23.38
C VAL A 436 -70.81 67.06 -22.59
N LYS A 437 -69.84 67.72 -21.96
CA LYS A 437 -70.08 68.94 -21.17
C LYS A 437 -70.68 70.09 -21.99
N GLN A 438 -70.26 70.26 -23.25
CA GLN A 438 -70.85 71.27 -24.14
C GLN A 438 -72.31 70.96 -24.52
N SER A 439 -72.63 69.68 -24.70
CA SER A 439 -73.99 69.25 -25.05
C SER A 439 -75.00 69.49 -23.91
N GLU A 440 -74.59 69.27 -22.66
CA GLU A 440 -75.44 69.50 -21.47
C GLU A 440 -75.81 70.98 -21.30
N ALA A 441 -74.87 71.90 -21.52
CA ALA A 441 -75.12 73.33 -21.44
C ALA A 441 -76.16 73.82 -22.49
N ARG A 442 -76.19 73.18 -23.66
CA ARG A 442 -77.14 73.52 -24.74
C ARG A 442 -78.58 73.10 -24.40
N VAL A 443 -78.75 71.96 -23.72
CA VAL A 443 -80.08 71.47 -23.29
C VAL A 443 -80.71 72.38 -22.23
N ALA A 444 -79.90 72.90 -21.29
CA ALA A 444 -80.39 73.80 -20.25
C ALA A 444 -80.98 75.11 -20.81
N ASN A 445 -80.38 75.66 -21.87
CA ASN A 445 -80.79 76.93 -22.48
C ASN A 445 -82.14 76.82 -23.22
N LEU A 446 -82.39 75.68 -23.88
CA LEU A 446 -83.66 75.45 -24.61
C LEU A 446 -84.88 75.37 -23.67
N LYS A 447 -84.72 74.79 -22.47
CA LYS A 447 -85.82 74.70 -21.49
C LYS A 447 -86.28 76.06 -20.97
N ALA A 448 -85.37 77.01 -20.80
CA ALA A 448 -85.71 78.36 -20.32
C ALA A 448 -86.53 79.17 -21.34
N GLN A 449 -86.32 78.93 -22.65
CA GLN A 449 -87.06 79.63 -23.70
C GLN A 449 -88.53 79.19 -23.80
N GLU A 450 -88.82 77.90 -23.54
CA GLU A 450 -90.18 77.35 -23.60
C GLU A 450 -91.10 77.95 -22.53
N GLU A 451 -90.61 78.06 -21.30
CA GLU A 451 -91.40 78.56 -20.15
C GLU A 451 -91.80 80.04 -20.31
N THR A 452 -90.96 80.83 -20.99
CA THR A 452 -91.21 82.26 -21.23
C THR A 452 -92.36 82.48 -22.24
N LEU A 453 -92.48 81.61 -23.25
CA LEU A 453 -93.48 81.72 -24.31
C LEU A 453 -94.89 81.40 -23.79
N LEU A 454 -95.01 80.39 -22.92
CA LEU A 454 -96.28 79.91 -22.39
C LEU A 454 -97.01 80.96 -21.53
N ASN A 455 -96.26 81.76 -20.77
CA ASN A 455 -96.83 82.81 -19.92
C ASN A 455 -97.36 84.00 -20.73
N SER A 456 -96.76 84.33 -21.87
CA SER A 456 -97.20 85.44 -22.73
C SER A 456 -98.58 85.18 -23.38
N ILE A 457 -98.88 83.93 -23.72
CA ILE A 457 -100.13 83.55 -24.38
C ILE A 457 -101.33 83.64 -23.44
N LYS A 458 -101.19 83.20 -22.18
CA LYS A 458 -102.28 83.21 -21.20
C LYS A 458 -102.82 84.62 -20.91
N GLN A 459 -101.94 85.61 -20.82
CA GLN A 459 -102.32 86.99 -20.48
C GLN A 459 -103.18 87.65 -21.58
N LYS A 460 -102.83 87.43 -22.87
CA LYS A 460 -103.56 88.07 -23.98
C LYS A 460 -104.99 87.56 -24.16
N LEU A 461 -105.27 86.31 -23.76
CA LEU A 461 -106.60 85.72 -23.89
C LEU A 461 -107.60 86.29 -22.86
N ALA A 462 -107.13 86.60 -21.64
CA ALA A 462 -107.99 87.13 -20.58
C ALA A 462 -108.55 88.53 -20.92
N ASP A 463 -107.71 89.43 -21.41
CA ASP A 463 -108.08 90.82 -21.74
C ASP A 463 -109.13 90.94 -22.86
N HIS A 464 -109.23 89.92 -23.72
CA HIS A 464 -110.12 89.94 -24.89
C HIS A 464 -111.55 89.52 -24.54
N VAL A 465 -111.70 88.55 -23.63
CA VAL A 465 -113.02 88.07 -23.15
C VAL A 465 -113.74 89.15 -22.35
N GLU A 466 -113.00 89.86 -21.49
CA GLU A 466 -113.56 90.89 -20.62
C GLU A 466 -114.19 92.04 -21.42
N ARG A 467 -113.50 92.51 -22.47
CA ARG A 467 -114.00 93.58 -23.35
C ARG A 467 -115.27 93.20 -24.10
N PHE A 468 -115.37 91.95 -24.55
CA PHE A 468 -116.57 91.48 -25.25
C PHE A 468 -117.80 91.50 -24.33
N MET A 469 -117.66 90.94 -23.12
CA MET A 469 -118.78 90.82 -22.19
C MET A 469 -119.30 92.19 -21.76
N ALA A 470 -118.41 93.16 -21.52
CA ALA A 470 -118.81 94.53 -21.19
C ALA A 470 -119.67 95.18 -22.29
N ALA A 471 -119.25 95.05 -23.56
CA ALA A 471 -120.00 95.61 -24.69
C ALA A 471 -121.34 94.90 -24.91
N TYR A 472 -121.37 93.58 -24.72
CA TYR A 472 -122.56 92.76 -24.92
C TYR A 472 -123.63 93.01 -23.85
N ILE A 473 -123.24 93.11 -22.59
CA ILE A 473 -124.15 93.46 -21.48
C ILE A 473 -124.79 94.82 -21.75
N ALA A 474 -124.00 95.84 -22.09
CA ALA A 474 -124.51 97.18 -22.39
C ALA A 474 -125.50 97.19 -23.58
N MET A 475 -125.24 96.39 -24.63
CA MET A 475 -126.18 96.22 -25.74
C MET A 475 -127.50 95.62 -25.24
N PHE A 476 -127.42 94.53 -24.47
CA PHE A 476 -128.58 93.79 -24.02
C PHE A 476 -129.45 94.62 -23.06
N GLU A 477 -128.82 95.32 -22.11
CA GLU A 477 -129.51 96.23 -21.19
C GLU A 477 -130.21 97.39 -21.92
N ASN A 478 -129.57 97.95 -22.96
CA ASN A 478 -130.21 98.99 -23.76
C ASN A 478 -131.47 98.48 -24.48
N ILE A 479 -131.45 97.24 -24.98
CA ILE A 479 -132.63 96.61 -25.59
C ILE A 479 -133.74 96.41 -24.56
N LEU A 480 -133.42 95.86 -23.37
CA LEU A 480 -134.40 95.62 -22.31
C LEU A 480 -135.08 96.93 -21.84
N ASN A 481 -134.34 98.03 -21.85
CA ASN A 481 -134.84 99.35 -21.45
C ASN A 481 -135.48 100.16 -22.61
N ASN A 482 -135.73 99.54 -23.78
CA ASN A 482 -136.31 100.17 -24.97
C ASN A 482 -135.56 101.43 -25.46
N ARG A 483 -134.23 101.47 -25.23
CA ARG A 483 -133.30 102.48 -25.75
C ARG A 483 -132.60 101.97 -27.02
N SER A 484 -132.03 102.87 -27.81
CA SER A 484 -131.27 102.47 -29.00
C SER A 484 -130.01 101.67 -28.62
N ALA A 485 -129.87 100.45 -29.14
CA ALA A 485 -128.75 99.55 -28.85
C ALA A 485 -127.74 99.41 -30.01
N PHE A 486 -127.91 100.20 -31.08
CA PHE A 486 -127.18 100.05 -32.33
C PHE A 486 -125.66 100.25 -32.20
N ILE A 487 -125.21 101.21 -31.37
CA ILE A 487 -123.77 101.47 -31.16
C ILE A 487 -123.10 100.27 -30.47
N ASN A 488 -123.72 99.76 -29.40
CA ASN A 488 -123.21 98.60 -28.68
C ASN A 488 -123.22 97.34 -29.54
N ALA A 489 -124.23 97.18 -30.40
CA ALA A 489 -124.32 96.07 -31.35
C ALA A 489 -123.13 96.01 -32.32
N ASN A 490 -122.70 97.16 -32.85
CA ASN A 490 -121.51 97.22 -33.70
C ASN A 490 -120.20 96.97 -32.93
N GLN A 491 -120.10 97.43 -31.68
CA GLN A 491 -118.93 97.16 -30.83
C GLN A 491 -118.80 95.67 -30.52
N VAL A 492 -119.91 95.04 -30.15
CA VAL A 492 -120.02 93.59 -29.90
C VAL A 492 -119.58 92.79 -31.12
N LEU A 493 -120.05 93.16 -32.32
CA LEU A 493 -119.61 92.55 -33.58
C LEU A 493 -118.11 92.69 -33.85
N THR A 494 -117.57 93.88 -33.61
CA THR A 494 -116.15 94.16 -33.86
C THR A 494 -115.26 93.34 -32.96
N ILE A 495 -115.59 93.27 -31.66
CA ILE A 495 -114.80 92.50 -30.70
C ILE A 495 -114.90 91.01 -31.02
N PHE A 496 -116.10 90.49 -31.30
CA PHE A 496 -116.31 89.09 -31.63
C PHE A 496 -115.55 88.63 -32.89
N ARG A 497 -115.38 89.50 -33.90
CA ARG A 497 -114.58 89.18 -35.09
C ARG A 497 -113.08 89.05 -34.79
N SER A 498 -112.61 89.72 -33.73
CA SER A 498 -111.18 89.77 -33.38
C SER A 498 -110.73 88.67 -32.41
N THR A 499 -111.65 87.80 -31.96
CA THR A 499 -111.33 86.69 -31.04
C THR A 499 -111.03 85.38 -31.78
N THR A 500 -110.27 84.50 -31.11
CA THR A 500 -109.94 83.16 -31.63
C THR A 500 -111.21 82.32 -31.79
N GLU A 501 -111.16 81.29 -32.65
CA GLU A 501 -112.31 80.42 -32.94
C GLU A 501 -112.92 79.79 -31.68
N ASP A 502 -112.07 79.23 -30.80
CA ASP A 502 -112.52 78.64 -29.53
C ASP A 502 -113.22 79.66 -28.62
N ALA A 503 -112.69 80.89 -28.56
CA ALA A 503 -113.29 81.97 -27.77
C ALA A 503 -114.61 82.45 -28.39
N ARG A 504 -114.74 82.50 -29.71
CA ARG A 504 -116.01 82.82 -30.40
C ARG A 504 -117.08 81.79 -30.10
N ASN A 505 -116.73 80.49 -30.11
CA ASN A 505 -117.64 79.42 -29.78
C ASN A 505 -118.20 79.58 -28.35
N ALA A 506 -117.31 79.80 -27.37
CA ALA A 506 -117.72 79.98 -25.97
C ALA A 506 -118.58 81.24 -25.75
N LEU A 507 -118.27 82.35 -26.40
CA LEU A 507 -119.02 83.60 -26.29
C LEU A 507 -120.38 83.52 -26.99
N PHE A 508 -120.49 82.80 -28.12
CA PHE A 508 -121.75 82.63 -28.85
C PHE A 508 -122.80 81.87 -28.06
N ASP A 509 -122.41 80.84 -27.30
CA ASP A 509 -123.35 80.10 -26.44
C ASP A 509 -124.09 81.02 -25.45
N GLN A 510 -123.43 82.07 -24.96
CA GLN A 510 -124.06 83.08 -24.08
C GLN A 510 -125.04 83.97 -24.85
N VAL A 511 -124.72 84.33 -26.09
CA VAL A 511 -125.59 85.16 -26.94
C VAL A 511 -126.83 84.39 -27.41
N ASP A 512 -126.67 83.10 -27.70
CA ASP A 512 -127.76 82.20 -28.14
C ASP A 512 -128.81 82.00 -27.03
N ARG A 513 -128.37 81.77 -25.78
CA ARG A 513 -129.28 81.70 -24.62
C ARG A 513 -130.11 82.96 -24.45
N ASN A 514 -129.47 84.12 -24.62
CA ASN A 514 -130.11 85.43 -24.47
C ASN A 514 -131.09 85.74 -25.60
N GLN A 515 -130.83 85.28 -26.83
CA GLN A 515 -131.76 85.42 -27.96
C GLN A 515 -133.11 84.76 -27.66
N ALA A 516 -133.10 83.54 -27.11
CA ALA A 516 -134.34 82.82 -26.76
C ALA A 516 -135.15 83.56 -25.68
N GLN A 517 -134.48 84.12 -24.68
CA GLN A 517 -135.13 84.92 -23.63
C GLN A 517 -135.72 86.22 -24.15
N LEU A 518 -135.01 86.93 -25.04
CA LEU A 518 -135.48 88.22 -25.52
C LEU A 518 -136.75 88.10 -26.40
N GLN A 519 -136.90 87.00 -27.13
CA GLN A 519 -138.07 86.76 -27.98
C GLN A 519 -139.38 86.59 -27.19
N SER A 520 -139.32 85.97 -25.99
CA SER A 520 -140.51 85.67 -25.17
C SER A 520 -141.03 86.85 -24.34
N MET A 521 -140.33 88.00 -24.32
CA MET A 521 -140.75 89.16 -23.51
C MET A 521 -141.82 90.01 -24.20
N PRO A 522 -143.00 90.28 -23.59
CA PRO A 522 -144.13 90.93 -24.24
C PRO A 522 -144.03 92.47 -24.37
N ASN A 523 -143.11 93.14 -23.66
CA ASN A 523 -143.05 94.62 -23.56
C ASN A 523 -141.81 95.27 -24.21
N ILE A 524 -141.12 94.58 -25.11
CA ILE A 524 -139.93 95.11 -25.82
C ILE A 524 -140.33 95.61 -27.21
N LYS A 525 -139.85 96.80 -27.58
CA LYS A 525 -140.05 97.38 -28.92
C LYS A 525 -139.53 96.42 -30.00
N PRO A 526 -140.30 96.17 -31.07
CA PRO A 526 -139.90 95.26 -32.15
C PRO A 526 -138.51 95.56 -32.73
N GLU A 527 -138.14 96.84 -32.81
CA GLU A 527 -136.83 97.33 -33.27
C GLU A 527 -135.67 96.77 -32.43
N GLY A 528 -135.81 96.72 -31.10
CA GLY A 528 -134.79 96.17 -30.20
C GLY A 528 -134.61 94.65 -30.37
N LYS A 529 -135.72 93.92 -30.56
CA LYS A 529 -135.68 92.48 -30.87
C LYS A 529 -135.02 92.20 -32.21
N ALA A 530 -135.26 93.05 -33.22
CA ALA A 530 -134.65 92.93 -34.53
C ALA A 530 -133.13 93.12 -34.48
N ILE A 531 -132.63 94.13 -33.76
CA ILE A 531 -131.18 94.38 -33.59
C ILE A 531 -130.48 93.17 -32.96
N HIS A 532 -131.01 92.63 -31.86
CA HIS A 532 -130.40 91.45 -31.22
C HIS A 532 -130.38 90.24 -32.16
N THR A 533 -131.48 90.00 -32.88
CA THR A 533 -131.61 88.88 -33.81
C THR A 533 -130.61 88.99 -34.96
N ASP A 534 -130.38 90.20 -35.49
CA ASP A 534 -129.38 90.43 -36.54
C ASP A 534 -127.95 90.14 -36.04
N ILE A 535 -127.60 90.61 -34.84
CA ILE A 535 -126.30 90.32 -34.21
C ILE A 535 -126.12 88.82 -33.95
N HIS A 536 -127.15 88.19 -33.38
CA HIS A 536 -127.14 86.76 -33.10
C HIS A 536 -126.93 85.93 -34.38
N ASN A 537 -127.64 86.26 -35.47
CA ASN A 537 -127.47 85.57 -36.75
C ASN A 537 -126.07 85.78 -37.32
N LYS A 538 -125.52 87.01 -37.25
CA LYS A 538 -124.14 87.27 -37.68
C LYS A 538 -123.11 86.50 -36.87
N PHE A 539 -123.34 86.30 -35.56
CA PHE A 539 -122.47 85.45 -34.75
C PHE A 539 -122.60 83.97 -35.12
N LYS A 540 -123.82 83.52 -35.38
CA LYS A 540 -124.09 82.15 -35.82
C LYS A 540 -123.38 81.82 -37.12
N GLU A 541 -123.36 82.75 -38.08
CA GLU A 541 -122.62 82.61 -39.34
C GLU A 541 -121.09 82.52 -39.13
N MET A 542 -120.55 83.24 -38.14
CA MET A 542 -119.11 83.24 -37.84
C MET A 542 -118.64 82.02 -37.05
N VAL A 543 -119.51 81.43 -36.23
CA VAL A 543 -119.23 80.22 -35.43
C VAL A 543 -119.56 78.94 -36.19
N ARG A 544 -120.53 78.99 -37.09
CA ARG A 544 -120.94 77.84 -37.93
C ARG A 544 -120.98 78.24 -39.40
N PRO A 545 -119.84 78.53 -40.05
CA PRO A 545 -119.82 78.78 -41.48
C PRO A 545 -120.34 77.53 -42.23
N LYS A 546 -121.27 77.73 -43.16
CA LYS A 546 -121.70 76.65 -44.08
C LYS A 546 -120.47 76.14 -44.84
N PRO A 547 -120.29 74.82 -44.97
CA PRO A 547 -119.06 74.24 -45.54
C PRO A 547 -118.96 74.58 -47.03
N GLU A 548 -118.04 75.49 -47.38
CA GLU A 548 -117.61 75.66 -48.76
C GLU A 548 -116.79 74.42 -49.19
N GLY A 549 -117.22 73.84 -50.31
CA GLY A 549 -116.73 72.58 -50.82
C GLY A 549 -115.23 72.58 -51.13
N ILE A 550 -114.55 71.62 -50.50
CA ILE A 550 -113.61 70.67 -51.10
C ILE A 550 -112.77 71.21 -52.27
N ARG A 551 -111.50 71.52 -51.99
CA ARG A 551 -110.41 71.29 -52.94
C ARG A 551 -109.54 70.12 -52.47
N SER A 552 -109.73 69.00 -53.15
CA SER A 552 -108.85 67.83 -53.16
C SER A 552 -107.48 68.18 -53.79
N PRO A 553 -106.46 67.30 -53.59
CA PRO A 553 -105.06 67.67 -53.34
C PRO A 553 -104.26 67.91 -54.61
N SER A 554 -103.15 68.64 -54.47
CA SER A 554 -102.07 68.61 -55.46
C SER A 554 -101.00 67.57 -55.05
N PRO A 555 -100.34 66.94 -56.04
CA PRO A 555 -99.79 65.60 -55.95
C PRO A 555 -98.35 65.55 -55.39
N PRO A 556 -97.82 64.35 -55.09
CA PRO A 556 -96.47 64.17 -54.54
C PRO A 556 -95.37 64.01 -55.62
N ARG A 557 -94.10 64.10 -55.15
CA ARG A 557 -92.82 63.56 -55.71
C ARG A 557 -92.12 64.38 -56.81
N PRO A 558 -90.77 64.29 -56.96
CA PRO A 558 -89.83 63.20 -56.59
C PRO A 558 -89.28 63.17 -55.16
#